data_AF-A0A949SI16-F1
#
_entry.id   AF-A0A949SI16-F1
#
_cell.length_a   1.000
_cell.length_b   1.000
_cell.length_c   1.000
_cell.angle_alpha   90.00
_cell.angle_beta   90.00
_cell.angle_gamma   90.00
#
_symmetry.space_group_name_H-M   'P 1'
#
loop_
_entity.id
_entity.type
_entity.pdbx_description
1 polymer ?
#
loop_
_entity_poly.entity_id
_entity_poly.type
_entity_poly.pdbx_seq_one_letter_code
_entity_poly.pdbx_strand_id
1 'polypeptide(L)' 'MTHPRHGIKKIYQVTTDKNVPQIHLNQIAEGLELEDGWIKADAVNYVGKGDDRREIGIEIHSGKNRIVR' A
#
# COMPACT_ATOMS: atom_id res chain seq x y z
N MET A 1 5.51 -21.77 24.37
CA MET A 1 4.25 -21.79 23.63
C MET A 1 4.17 -20.54 22.77
N THR A 2 4.06 -20.76 21.46
CA THR A 2 3.45 -19.90 20.43
C THR A 2 3.85 -18.41 20.40
N HIS A 3 4.84 -18.10 19.55
CA HIS A 3 5.05 -16.76 19.02
C HIS A 3 3.78 -16.29 18.29
N PRO A 4 3.16 -15.16 18.66
CA PRO A 4 2.08 -14.59 17.89
C PRO A 4 2.69 -13.86 16.68
N ARG A 5 2.92 -14.58 15.59
CA ARG A 5 3.10 -13.95 14.27
C ARG A 5 1.73 -13.50 13.75
N HIS A 6 1.06 -12.61 14.47
CA HIS A 6 -0.07 -11.90 13.89
C HIS A 6 0.54 -10.86 12.94
N GLY A 7 0.54 -11.19 11.65
CA GLY A 7 0.70 -10.20 10.59
C GLY A 7 -0.49 -9.25 10.69
N ILE A 8 -0.34 -8.19 11.49
CA ILE A 8 -1.38 -7.17 11.63
C ILE A 8 -1.54 -6.53 10.26
N LYS A 9 -2.68 -6.81 9.63
CA LYS A 9 -3.11 -6.18 8.39
C LYS A 9 -3.28 -4.69 8.64
N LYS A 10 -2.49 -3.88 7.94
CA LYS A 10 -2.63 -2.42 7.97
C LYS A 10 -3.19 -1.97 6.65
N ILE A 11 -4.28 -1.22 6.73
CA ILE A 11 -4.94 -0.61 5.58
C ILE A 11 -4.58 0.87 5.64
N TYR A 12 -3.97 1.35 4.56
CA TYR A 12 -3.61 2.74 4.38
C TYR A 12 -4.43 3.32 3.23
N GLN A 13 -4.95 4.52 3.43
CA GLN A 13 -5.52 5.32 2.36
C GLN A 13 -4.52 6.42 2.03
N VAL A 14 -4.11 6.48 0.76
CA VAL A 14 -3.17 7.46 0.24
C VAL A 14 -3.90 8.32 -0.76
N THR A 15 -3.88 9.63 -0.54
CA THR A 15 -4.41 10.63 -1.48
C THR A 15 -3.23 11.33 -2.13
N THR A 16 -3.14 11.27 -3.45
CA THR A 16 -2.08 11.92 -4.22
C THR A 16 -2.63 13.15 -4.96
N ASP A 17 -1.80 14.18 -5.15
CA ASP A 17 -2.22 15.38 -5.90
C ASP A 17 -2.50 15.10 -7.39
N LYS A 18 -1.90 14.03 -7.93
CA LYS A 18 -2.01 13.60 -9.33
C LYS A 18 -2.72 12.26 -9.44
N ASN A 19 -3.38 12.01 -10.57
CA ASN A 19 -3.98 10.70 -10.84
C ASN A 19 -2.89 9.62 -10.88
N VAL A 20 -3.14 8.50 -10.19
CA VAL A 20 -2.23 7.36 -10.15
C VAL A 20 -2.53 6.47 -11.36
N PRO A 21 -1.64 6.41 -12.37
CA PRO A 21 -1.77 5.44 -13.46
C PRO A 21 -1.65 4.01 -12.94
N GLN A 22 -2.27 3.09 -13.67
CA GLN A 22 -2.28 1.67 -13.34
C GLN A 22 -0.87 1.07 -13.26
N ILE A 23 0.12 1.65 -13.95
CA ILE A 23 1.51 1.21 -13.88
C ILE A 23 2.09 1.33 -12.47
N HIS A 24 1.74 2.40 -11.73
CA HIS A 24 2.19 2.56 -10.35
C HIS A 24 1.49 1.60 -9.40
N LEU A 25 0.22 1.29 -9.64
CA LEU A 25 -0.46 0.22 -8.91
C LEU A 25 0.25 -1.12 -9.09
N ASN A 26 0.61 -1.47 -10.33
CA ASN A 26 1.33 -2.70 -10.60
C ASN A 26 2.69 -2.71 -9.89
N GLN A 27 3.44 -1.60 -9.90
CA GLN A 27 4.70 -1.49 -9.16
C GLN A 27 4.52 -1.70 -7.65
N ILE A 28 3.45 -1.17 -7.05
CA ILE A 28 3.12 -1.37 -5.63
C ILE A 28 2.75 -2.82 -5.32
N ALA A 29 2.05 -3.50 -6.24
CA ALA A 29 1.66 -4.90 -6.11
C ALA A 29 2.84 -5.88 -6.33
N GLU A 30 3.72 -5.60 -7.29
CA GLU A 30 4.95 -6.36 -7.53
C GLU A 30 5.96 -6.18 -6.39
N GLY A 31 5.88 -5.02 -5.73
CA GLY A 31 6.73 -4.62 -4.62
C GLY A 31 7.82 -3.67 -5.11
N LEU A 32 8.02 -2.58 -4.37
CA LEU A 32 8.95 -1.53 -4.71
C LEU A 32 9.90 -1.26 -3.55
N GLU A 33 11.10 -0.78 -3.85
CA GLU A 33 12.08 -0.42 -2.84
C GLU A 33 11.91 1.06 -2.49
N LEU A 34 11.59 1.32 -1.21
CA LEU A 34 11.56 2.67 -0.64
C LEU A 34 12.82 2.89 0.21
N GLU A 35 13.05 4.14 0.60
CA GLU A 35 14.15 4.51 1.52
C GLU A 35 14.06 3.78 2.87
N ASP A 36 12.86 3.40 3.29
CA ASP A 36 12.60 2.62 4.52
C ASP A 36 12.67 1.08 4.30
N GLY A 37 13.01 0.65 3.08
CA GLY A 37 13.22 -0.74 2.68
C GLY A 37 12.22 -1.25 1.64
N TRP A 38 12.34 -2.54 1.29
CA TRP A 38 11.43 -3.18 0.35
C TRP A 38 10.03 -3.32 0.93
N ILE A 39 9.05 -2.84 0.17
CA ILE A 39 7.64 -2.97 0.49
C ILE A 39 6.93 -3.73 -0.61
N LYS A 40 6.03 -4.62 -0.18
CA LYS A 40 5.09 -5.29 -1.06
C LYS A 40 3.70 -5.09 -0.51
N ALA A 41 2.81 -4.51 -1.30
CA ALA A 41 1.40 -4.46 -0.95
C ALA A 41 0.76 -5.82 -1.26
N ASP A 42 -0.06 -6.31 -0.34
CA ASP A 42 -0.87 -7.50 -0.55
C ASP A 42 -2.05 -7.19 -1.48
N ALA A 43 -2.64 -6.00 -1.30
CA ALA A 43 -3.69 -5.51 -2.18
C ALA A 43 -3.53 -4.00 -2.39
N VAL A 44 -3.85 -3.55 -3.59
CA VAL A 44 -3.87 -2.13 -3.95
C VAL A 44 -5.09 -1.87 -4.81
N ASN A 45 -5.91 -0.90 -4.42
CA ASN A 45 -7.16 -0.60 -5.09
C ASN A 45 -7.36 0.92 -5.20
N TYR A 46 -8.00 1.37 -6.27
CA TYR A 46 -8.53 2.73 -6.32
C TYR A 46 -9.70 2.84 -5.34
N VAL A 47 -9.65 3.82 -4.44
CA VAL A 47 -10.73 4.10 -3.48
C VAL A 47 -11.46 5.42 -3.78
N GLY A 48 -10.96 6.17 -4.76
CA GLY A 48 -11.61 7.38 -5.24
C GLY A 48 -12.94 7.10 -5.94
N LYS A 49 -13.79 8.13 -6.02
CA LYS A 49 -15.13 8.03 -6.62
C LYS A 49 -15.10 8.45 -8.09
N GLY A 50 -15.71 7.64 -8.96
CA GLY A 50 -15.83 7.96 -10.39
C GLY A 50 -14.48 7.88 -11.12
N ASP A 51 -14.11 8.94 -11.83
CA ASP A 51 -12.82 9.04 -12.57
C ASP A 51 -11.65 9.46 -11.67
N ASP A 52 -11.88 9.66 -10.38
CA ASP A 52 -10.86 10.13 -9.47
C ASP A 52 -9.91 8.99 -9.05
N ARG A 53 -8.79 8.88 -9.76
CA ARG A 53 -7.74 7.87 -9.52
C ARG A 53 -6.63 8.39 -8.61
N ARG A 54 -6.91 9.43 -7.83
CA ARG A 54 -5.97 10.08 -6.90
C ARG A 54 -5.93 9.41 -5.55
N GLU A 55 -6.99 8.69 -5.18
CA GLU A 55 -7.05 7.98 -3.92
C GLU A 55 -6.82 6.49 -4.13
N ILE A 56 -5.85 5.96 -3.40
CA ILE A 56 -5.44 4.56 -3.44
C ILE A 56 -5.54 3.97 -2.03
N GLY A 57 -6.25 2.86 -1.92
CA GLY A 57 -6.23 2.00 -0.74
C GLY A 57 -5.12 0.96 -0.90
N ILE A 58 -4.17 0.95 0.04
CA ILE A 58 -3.05 0.01 0.07
C ILE A 58 -3.18 -0.85 1.32
N GLU A 59 -3.16 -2.16 1.13
CA GLU A 59 -3.14 -3.13 2.21
C GLU A 59 -1.79 -3.80 2.27
N ILE A 60 -1.16 -3.76 3.44
CA ILE A 60 0.17 -4.31 3.64
C ILE A 60 0.17 -5.16 4.91
N HIS A 61 0.58 -6.42 4.77
CA HIS A 61 0.95 -7.28 5.88
C HIS A 61 2.41 -7.04 6.27
N SER A 62 2.67 -5.94 6.97
CA SER A 62 4.01 -5.65 7.48
C SER A 62 4.02 -5.49 9.00
N GLY A 63 4.83 -6.32 9.64
CA GLY A 63 5.26 -6.12 11.03
C GLY A 63 6.16 -4.90 11.21
N LYS A 64 6.60 -4.23 10.12
CA LYS A 64 7.31 -2.95 10.19
C LYS A 64 6.30 -1.80 10.29
N ASN A 65 6.50 -0.92 11.27
CA ASN A 65 5.78 0.34 11.40
C ASN A 65 6.48 1.42 10.55
N ARG A 66 5.67 2.36 10.00
CA ARG A 66 6.07 3.59 9.29
C ARG A 66 6.37 3.46 7.79
N ILE A 67 5.34 3.18 6.99
CA ILE A 67 5.44 3.04 5.53
C ILE A 67 4.90 4.26 4.76
N VAL A 68 3.92 4.97 5.32
CA VAL A 68 3.24 6.08 4.63
C VAL A 68 3.60 7.40 5.32
N ARG A 69 4.13 8.35 4.55
CA ARG A 69 4.39 9.74 4.95
C ARG A 69 4.00 10.68 3.80
#